data_AF-A0A3C1SFH5-F1
#
_entry.id   AF-A0A3C1SFH5-F1
#
_cell.length_a   1.000
_cell.length_b   1.000
_cell.length_c   1.000
_cell.angle_alpha   90.00
_cell.angle_beta   90.00
_cell.angle_gamma   90.00
#
_symmetry.space_group_name_H-M   'P 1'
#
loop_
_entity.id
_entity.type
_entity.pdbx_description
1 polymer ?
#
loop_
_entity_poly.entity_id
_entity_poly.type
_entity_poly.pdbx_seq_one_letter_code
_entity_poly.pdbx_strand_id
1 'polypeptide(L)' 'AAIKKIEIAKELGFVPFYALDKIKTYIKSLLKESDLIVQNDRSLHGIWKNKGFEKITDLEADIREARKQMSDSILKREF' A
#
# COMPACT_ATOMS: atom_id res chain seq x y z
N ALA A 1 2.78 23.51 10.58
CA ALA A 1 3.66 22.32 10.69
C ALA A 1 4.99 22.62 11.38
N ALA A 2 5.67 23.74 11.08
CA ALA A 2 6.97 24.07 11.67
C ALA A 2 6.95 24.25 13.21
N ILE A 3 5.94 24.96 13.75
CA ILE A 3 5.81 25.21 15.20
C ILE A 3 5.68 23.89 15.99
N LYS A 4 4.82 22.98 15.54
CA LYS A 4 4.63 21.66 16.18
C LYS A 4 5.92 20.83 16.22
N LYS A 5 6.77 20.91 15.18
CA LYS A 5 8.06 20.19 15.16
C LYS A 5 9.05 20.75 16.19
N ILE A 6 9.03 22.06 16.40
CA ILE A 6 9.88 22.74 17.38
C ILE A 6 9.47 22.38 18.81
N GLU A 7 8.16 22.34 19.09
CA GLU A 7 7.63 21.92 20.39
C GLU A 7 8.02 20.48 20.73
N ILE A 8 7.81 19.54 19.79
CA ILE A 8 8.19 18.14 19.97
C ILE A 8 9.70 17.99 20.20
N ALA A 9 10.54 18.71 19.44
CA ALA A 9 12.00 18.66 19.63
C ALA A 9 12.43 19.18 21.01
N LYS A 10 11.76 20.23 21.51
CA LYS A 10 12.00 20.76 22.85
C LYS A 10 11.61 19.76 23.92
N GLU A 11 10.45 19.11 23.80
CA GLU A 11 9.98 18.10 24.77
C GLU A 11 10.86 16.85 24.80
N LEU A 12 11.33 16.40 23.63
CA LEU A 12 12.27 15.27 23.52
C LEU A 12 13.61 15.54 24.22
N GLY A 13 14.01 16.81 24.33
CA GLY A 13 15.24 17.21 25.03
C GLY A 13 15.20 16.99 26.54
N PHE A 14 14.01 16.90 27.15
CA PHE A 14 13.85 16.68 28.60
C PHE A 14 13.69 15.20 28.98
N VAL A 15 13.73 14.30 28.00
CA VAL A 15 13.51 12.88 28.24
C VAL A 15 14.70 12.27 28.99
N PRO A 16 14.45 11.51 30.07
CA PRO A 16 15.50 10.79 30.78
C PRO A 16 16.20 9.75 29.89
N PHE A 17 17.51 9.56 30.08
CA PHE A 17 18.35 8.69 29.24
C PHE A 17 17.77 7.28 29.05
N TYR A 18 17.24 6.67 30.12
CA TYR A 18 16.67 5.32 30.11
C TYR A 18 15.43 5.18 29.20
N ALA A 19 14.75 6.28 28.87
CA ALA A 19 13.55 6.29 28.04
C ALA A 19 13.86 6.57 26.56
N LEU A 20 15.09 7.00 26.23
CA LEU A 20 15.47 7.36 24.86
C LEU A 20 15.33 6.19 23.88
N ASP A 21 15.72 4.97 24.30
CA ASP A 21 15.60 3.78 23.45
C ASP A 21 14.13 3.39 23.20
N LYS A 22 13.27 3.58 24.21
CA LYS A 22 11.83 3.33 24.08
C LYS A 22 11.19 4.32 23.11
N ILE A 23 11.55 5.60 23.21
CA ILE A 23 11.08 6.63 22.28
C ILE A 23 11.60 6.39 20.87
N LYS A 24 12.88 6.04 20.71
CA LYS A 24 13.48 5.69 19.41
C LYS A 24 12.75 4.53 18.75
N THR A 25 12.40 3.50 19.51
CA THR A 25 11.64 2.35 19.03
C THR A 25 10.23 2.75 18.60
N TYR A 26 9.55 3.59 19.38
CA TYR A 26 8.22 4.09 19.07
C TYR A 26 8.18 5.01 17.83
N ILE A 27 9.16 5.90 17.68
CA ILE A 27 9.28 6.74 16.48
C ILE A 27 9.49 5.85 15.24
N LYS A 28 10.33 4.81 15.35
CA LYS A 28 10.51 3.83 14.26
C LYS A 28 9.21 3.11 13.90
N SER A 29 8.36 2.75 14.87
CA SER A 29 7.07 2.11 14.55
C SER A 29 6.11 3.08 13.86
N LEU A 30 6.06 4.34 14.28
CA LEU A 30 5.24 5.37 13.61
C LEU A 30 5.67 5.61 12.16
N LEU A 31 6.98 5.66 11.92
CA LEU A 31 7.52 5.82 10.57
C LEU A 31 7.26 4.58 9.70
N LYS A 32 7.40 3.38 10.28
CA LYS A 32 7.08 2.12 9.59
C LYS A 32 5.58 2.03 9.25
N GLU A 33 4.69 2.46 10.14
CA GLU A 33 3.26 2.58 9.83
C GLU A 33 3.00 3.57 8.70
N SER A 34 3.73 4.69 8.63
CA SER A 34 3.59 5.62 7.50
C SER A 34 4.05 5.03 6.16
N ASP A 35 5.08 4.18 6.17
CA ASP A 35 5.51 3.44 4.97
C ASP A 35 4.47 2.38 4.57
N LEU A 36 3.81 1.74 5.55
CA LEU A 36 2.74 0.77 5.31
C LEU A 36 1.45 1.42 4.78
N ILE A 37 1.16 2.68 5.11
CA ILE A 37 0.00 3.40 4.58
C ILE A 37 0.17 3.71 3.07
N VAL A 38 1.41 3.83 2.59
CA VAL A 38 1.70 3.96 1.15
C VAL A 38 1.61 2.59 0.45
N GLN A 39 1.90 1.50 1.17
CA GLN A 39 1.58 0.15 0.73
C GLN A 39 0.11 -0.20 1.01
N ASN A 40 -0.81 0.61 0.51
CA ASN A 40 -2.15 0.15 0.20
C ASN A 40 -2.10 -0.65 -1.12
N ASP A 41 -1.13 -1.57 -1.18
CA ASP A 41 -1.15 -2.68 -2.09
C ASP A 41 -2.25 -3.58 -1.53
N ARG A 42 -3.49 -3.30 -1.94
CA ARG A 42 -4.60 -4.25 -1.88
C ARG A 42 -4.26 -5.40 -2.81
N SER A 43 -3.12 -6.05 -2.60
CA SER A 43 -2.75 -7.22 -3.35
C SER A 43 -3.78 -8.26 -2.95
N LEU A 44 -4.56 -8.72 -3.93
CA LEU A 44 -5.46 -9.86 -3.81
C LEU A 44 -4.70 -11.17 -3.59
N HIS A 45 -3.41 -11.07 -3.25
CA HIS A 45 -2.46 -12.13 -3.03
C HIS A 45 -2.91 -12.95 -1.82
N GLY A 46 -3.16 -14.25 -2.06
CA GLY A 46 -3.68 -15.16 -1.04
C GLY A 46 -5.20 -15.36 -1.05
N ILE A 47 -6.03 -14.35 -1.41
CA ILE A 47 -7.49 -14.55 -1.53
C ILE A 47 -7.81 -15.44 -2.75
N TRP A 48 -7.06 -15.26 -3.84
CA TRP A 48 -7.26 -15.97 -5.11
C TRP A 48 -6.13 -16.94 -5.44
N LYS A 49 -5.51 -17.52 -4.40
CA LYS A 49 -4.40 -18.46 -4.55
C LYS A 49 -4.76 -19.62 -5.46
N ASN A 50 -3.94 -19.86 -6.48
CA ASN A 50 -4.15 -20.86 -7.54
C ASN A 50 -5.37 -20.63 -8.45
N LYS A 51 -5.99 -19.44 -8.41
CA LYS A 51 -7.11 -19.09 -9.31
C LYS A 51 -6.69 -18.19 -10.48
N GLY A 52 -5.40 -17.84 -10.58
CA GLY A 52 -4.83 -17.09 -11.72
C GLY A 52 -4.87 -15.57 -11.58
N PHE A 53 -5.71 -15.02 -10.69
CA PHE A 53 -5.81 -13.58 -10.45
C PHE A 53 -4.58 -12.96 -9.75
N GLU A 54 -3.68 -13.79 -9.20
CA GLU A 54 -2.42 -13.33 -8.61
C GLU A 54 -1.42 -12.78 -9.65
N LYS A 55 -1.65 -13.05 -10.94
CA LYS A 55 -0.83 -12.54 -12.05
C LYS A 55 -1.33 -11.20 -12.60
N ILE A 56 -2.47 -10.71 -12.12
CA ILE A 56 -3.08 -9.46 -12.59
C ILE A 56 -2.37 -8.30 -11.91
N THR A 57 -1.45 -7.68 -12.64
CA THR A 57 -0.70 -6.50 -12.17
C THR A 57 -1.42 -5.20 -12.47
N ASP A 58 -2.25 -5.16 -13.51
CA ASP A 58 -3.06 -4.00 -13.91
C ASP A 58 -4.48 -4.46 -14.30
N LEU A 59 -5.41 -4.23 -13.39
CA LEU A 59 -6.81 -4.63 -13.56
C LEU A 59 -7.49 -3.91 -14.73
N GLU A 60 -7.12 -2.66 -15.01
CA GLU A 60 -7.80 -1.87 -16.03
C GLU A 60 -7.34 -2.28 -17.44
N ALA A 61 -6.06 -2.64 -17.58
CA ALA A 61 -5.55 -3.26 -18.80
C ALA A 61 -6.25 -4.59 -19.11
N ASP A 62 -6.39 -5.47 -18.12
CA ASP A 62 -7.03 -6.78 -18.28
C ASP A 62 -8.52 -6.66 -18.61
N ILE A 63 -9.24 -5.73 -17.99
CA ILE A 63 -10.65 -5.45 -18.33
C ILE A 63 -10.78 -4.97 -19.78
N ARG A 64 -9.87 -4.12 -20.24
CA ARG A 64 -9.88 -3.61 -21.61
C ARG A 64 -9.61 -4.73 -22.61
N GLU A 65 -8.67 -5.62 -22.32
CA GLU A 65 -8.39 -6.78 -23.15
C GLU A 65 -9.59 -7.74 -23.20
N ALA A 66 -10.17 -8.08 -22.06
CA ALA A 66 -11.35 -8.95 -21.99
C ALA A 66 -12.53 -8.39 -22.80
N ARG A 67 -12.78 -7.07 -22.72
CA ARG A 67 -13.81 -6.40 -23.54
C ARG A 67 -13.52 -6.50 -25.02
N LYS A 68 -12.26 -6.32 -25.43
CA LYS A 68 -11.86 -6.44 -26.84
C LYS A 68 -12.08 -7.86 -27.35
N GLN A 69 -11.61 -8.87 -26.60
CA GLN A 69 -11.78 -10.28 -26.96
C GLN A 69 -13.27 -10.66 -27.06
N MET A 70 -14.11 -10.16 -26.15
CA MET A 70 -15.56 -10.37 -26.19
C MET A 70 -16.19 -9.74 -27.43
N SER A 71 -15.85 -8.49 -27.76
CA SER A 71 -16.33 -7.83 -28.97
C SER A 71 -15.92 -8.57 -30.23
N ASP A 72 -14.65 -8.99 -30.31
CA ASP A 72 -14.13 -9.76 -31.45
C ASP A 72 -14.82 -11.13 -31.57
N SER A 73 -15.13 -11.78 -30.44
CA SER A 73 -15.86 -13.06 -30.42
C SER A 73 -17.31 -12.92 -30.85
N ILE A 74 -17.97 -11.79 -30.53
CA ILE A 74 -19.35 -11.52 -30.97
C ILE A 74 -19.36 -11.23 -32.47
N LEU A 75 -18.41 -10.43 -32.97
CA LEU A 75 -18.31 -10.06 -34.39
C LEU A 75 -17.92 -11.23 -35.30
N LYS A 76 -17.12 -12.19 -34.80
CA LYS A 76 -16.72 -13.40 -35.53
C LYS A 76 -17.73 -14.54 -35.45
N ARG A 77 -18.85 -14.34 -34.75
CA ARG A 77 -19.91 -15.33 -34.68
C ARG A 77 -20.68 -15.30 -36.00
N GLU A 78 -20.23 -16.07 -36.98
CA GLU A 78 -21.01 -16.32 -38.20
C GLU A 78 -22.27 -17.10 -37.83
N PHE A 79 -23.40 -16.67 -38.39
CA PHE A 79 -24.68 -17.38 -38.32
C PHE A 79 -24.75 -18.44 -39.41
#